data_AF-A0A972PNQ1-F1
#
_entry.id   AF-A0A972PNQ1-F1
#
_cell.length_a   1.000
_cell.length_b   1.000
_cell.length_c   1.000
_cell.angle_alpha   90.00
_cell.angle_beta   90.00
_cell.angle_gamma   90.00
#
_symmetry.space_group_name_H-M   'P 1'
#
loop_
_entity.id
_entity.type
_entity.pdbx_description
1 polymer ?
#
loop_
_entity_poly.entity_id
_entity_poly.type
_entity_poly.pdbx_seq_one_letter_code
_entity_poly.pdbx_strand_id
1 'polypeptide(L)'
;MERSELIHVLLQQQNNMCFICGKPIDEAIDQIEIDHIIPRAKSGKDDDNNYAATHASCNRNKSDSDLRVARCLAKYEQVKEKVGTQLPNRPNLADFLELFGGGKYPLHVQRQDSKLIYTLPETDHQHYETQIYKDPLSGIDYCLMNLPIEYLHHDQRINPRAVSPRIRGLLNEFLAGRPQLHIALAWGKIEGNQLEVQVFDGQHKAVAQLLLGVRSLPVRMFINADPNILLEANTNAGTILKQVAFDQSIQRFLGSQLYWEKIDEYRKYTNRGEDDLSFSEQELVNFFRGEHREVARYIVDDIRISIIYNPENLLRDYFEFSGREGIKPLSYSTIEKTFFSLFIRQNPMAMPINQNYDIGENPRQLEKSQIVQLANTIAKIFFIGAYDFDIGANKIEDKLRRGEDVSDKHLRAVRVSREEVLYNILRYVRDLVKQYFLMRGQVIEDVELFQHKFTDELWKMIECLLTNISELPLWINHQLSGTVFGGKQDHEYWKIIFETGKDRFGIQVLAKPLNLLELIH
;
A
#
# COMPACT_ATOMS: atom_id res chain seq x y z
N MET A 1 1.70 -12.52 -41.48
CA MET A 1 1.74 -13.96 -41.16
C MET A 1 0.35 -14.36 -40.68
N GLU A 2 -0.20 -15.47 -41.19
CA GLU A 2 -1.49 -15.96 -40.68
C GLU A 2 -1.33 -16.49 -39.25
N ARG A 3 -2.39 -16.46 -38.43
CA ARG A 3 -2.32 -16.86 -37.01
C ARG A 3 -1.74 -18.26 -36.81
N SER A 4 -2.12 -19.21 -37.66
CA SER A 4 -1.64 -20.60 -37.59
C SER A 4 -0.15 -20.72 -37.90
N GLU A 5 0.34 -19.95 -38.88
CA GLU A 5 1.76 -19.90 -39.23
C GLU A 5 2.59 -19.29 -38.09
N LEU A 6 2.09 -18.24 -37.44
CA LEU A 6 2.73 -17.64 -36.26
C LEU A 6 2.77 -18.62 -35.07
N ILE A 7 1.69 -19.37 -34.81
CA ILE A 7 1.69 -20.42 -33.77
C ILE A 7 2.79 -21.44 -34.05
N HIS A 8 2.88 -21.93 -35.28
CA HIS A 8 3.85 -22.95 -35.66
C HIS A 8 5.29 -22.46 -35.46
N VAL A 9 5.60 -21.22 -35.88
CA VAL A 9 6.92 -20.59 -35.68
C VAL A 9 7.23 -20.44 -34.19
N LEU A 10 6.29 -19.92 -33.39
CA LEU A 10 6.49 -19.75 -31.94
C LEU A 10 6.68 -21.08 -31.22
N LEU A 11 5.93 -22.12 -31.58
CA LEU A 11 6.09 -23.46 -31.00
C LEU A 11 7.45 -24.06 -31.35
N GLN A 12 7.92 -23.94 -32.59
CA GLN A 12 9.27 -24.38 -32.96
C GLN A 12 10.34 -23.66 -32.13
N GLN A 13 10.24 -22.33 -31.97
CA GLN A 13 11.16 -21.56 -31.12
C GLN A 13 11.11 -21.99 -29.64
N GLN A 14 9.92 -22.39 -29.17
CA GLN A 14 9.69 -22.84 -27.80
C GLN A 14 9.91 -24.34 -27.59
N ASN A 15 10.44 -25.08 -28.57
CA ASN A 15 10.60 -26.53 -28.53
C ASN A 15 9.30 -27.29 -28.21
N ASN A 16 8.17 -26.82 -28.77
CA ASN A 16 6.82 -27.33 -28.52
C ASN A 16 6.41 -27.31 -27.04
N MET A 17 6.91 -26.35 -26.26
CA MET A 17 6.57 -26.18 -24.85
C MET A 17 5.75 -24.92 -24.64
N CYS A 18 4.77 -24.98 -23.73
CA CYS A 18 4.05 -23.80 -23.27
C CYS A 18 4.99 -22.84 -22.54
N PHE A 19 4.99 -21.57 -22.94
CA PHE A 19 5.87 -20.57 -22.35
C PHE A 19 5.65 -20.37 -20.84
N ILE A 20 4.39 -20.48 -20.37
CA ILE A 20 4.04 -20.27 -18.95
C ILE A 20 4.38 -21.50 -18.12
N CYS A 21 3.79 -22.66 -18.42
CA CYS A 21 3.92 -23.83 -17.54
C CYS A 21 5.10 -24.74 -17.88
N GLY A 22 5.73 -24.59 -19.04
CA GLY A 22 6.81 -25.46 -19.48
C GLY A 22 6.39 -26.92 -19.64
N LYS A 23 5.12 -27.19 -19.98
CA LYS A 23 4.64 -28.52 -20.39
C LYS A 23 4.50 -28.58 -21.92
N PRO A 24 4.56 -29.77 -22.55
CA PRO A 24 4.38 -29.90 -23.98
C PRO A 24 3.05 -29.32 -24.47
N ILE A 25 3.08 -28.75 -25.67
CA ILE A 25 1.91 -28.35 -26.44
C ILE A 25 1.84 -29.27 -27.67
N ASP A 26 0.69 -29.89 -27.88
CA ASP A 26 0.38 -30.61 -29.11
C ASP A 26 -0.59 -29.78 -29.94
N GLU A 27 -0.10 -29.24 -31.06
CA GLU A 27 -0.85 -28.38 -31.98
C GLU A 27 -2.14 -29.03 -32.52
N ALA A 28 -2.21 -30.36 -32.58
CA ALA A 28 -3.37 -31.07 -33.10
C ALA A 28 -4.54 -31.18 -32.10
N ILE A 29 -4.26 -31.12 -30.79
CA ILE A 29 -5.26 -31.39 -29.74
C ILE A 29 -5.42 -30.27 -28.71
N ASP A 30 -4.38 -29.46 -28.48
CA ASP A 30 -4.41 -28.40 -27.48
C ASP A 30 -5.01 -27.12 -28.03
N GLN A 31 -5.73 -26.39 -27.15
CA GLN A 31 -6.13 -25.02 -27.44
C GLN A 31 -4.97 -24.08 -27.14
N ILE A 32 -4.46 -23.41 -28.17
CA ILE A 32 -3.29 -22.53 -28.11
C ILE A 32 -3.70 -21.06 -28.22
N GLU A 33 -3.16 -20.25 -27.32
CA GLU A 33 -3.26 -18.79 -27.34
C GLU A 33 -1.87 -18.16 -27.51
N ILE A 34 -1.81 -17.06 -28.26
CA ILE A 34 -0.64 -16.21 -28.40
C ILE A 34 -0.86 -14.99 -27.51
N ASP A 35 0.14 -14.63 -26.72
CA ASP A 35 0.11 -13.42 -25.90
C ASP A 35 1.47 -12.70 -25.91
N HIS A 36 1.48 -11.42 -25.53
CA HIS A 36 2.69 -10.62 -25.39
C HIS A 36 3.50 -11.06 -24.16
N ILE A 37 4.78 -11.39 -24.32
CA ILE A 37 5.71 -11.72 -23.24
C ILE A 37 5.77 -10.58 -22.24
N ILE A 38 6.06 -9.37 -22.74
CA ILE A 38 5.92 -8.12 -22.01
C ILE A 38 4.59 -7.50 -22.42
N PRO A 39 3.63 -7.30 -21.51
CA PRO A 39 2.34 -6.72 -21.86
C PRO A 39 2.51 -5.32 -22.46
N ARG A 40 1.67 -4.95 -23.43
CA ARG A 40 1.67 -3.58 -24.00
C ARG A 40 1.55 -2.48 -22.94
N ALA A 41 0.84 -2.77 -21.85
CA ALA A 41 0.71 -1.86 -20.71
C ALA A 41 2.07 -1.53 -20.04
N LYS A 42 3.04 -2.45 -20.08
CA LYS A 42 4.39 -2.28 -19.54
C LYS A 42 5.42 -2.00 -20.65
N SER A 43 5.03 -1.23 -21.66
CA SER A 43 5.89 -0.84 -22.79
C SER A 43 6.37 -2.01 -23.67
N GLY A 44 5.67 -3.15 -23.63
CA GLY A 44 5.92 -4.26 -24.54
C GLY A 44 5.58 -3.90 -25.98
N LYS A 45 6.49 -4.22 -26.91
CA LYS A 45 6.28 -3.97 -28.34
C LYS A 45 5.25 -4.92 -28.92
N ASP A 46 4.54 -4.45 -29.94
CA ASP A 46 3.57 -5.25 -30.67
C ASP A 46 4.22 -5.90 -31.90
N ASP A 47 5.15 -6.81 -31.67
CA ASP A 47 5.87 -7.50 -32.73
C ASP A 47 6.16 -8.96 -32.37
N ASP A 48 6.49 -9.75 -33.39
CA ASP A 48 6.67 -11.20 -33.28
C ASP A 48 7.72 -11.63 -32.25
N ASN A 49 8.71 -10.77 -31.94
CA ASN A 49 9.74 -11.08 -30.93
C ASN A 49 9.24 -10.91 -29.50
N ASN A 50 8.06 -10.29 -29.31
CA ASN A 50 7.41 -10.17 -28.01
C ASN A 50 6.21 -11.12 -27.88
N TYR A 51 6.02 -12.09 -28.78
CA TYR A 51 4.95 -13.09 -28.65
C TYR A 51 5.44 -14.41 -28.08
N ALA A 52 4.54 -15.10 -27.38
CA ALA A 52 4.75 -16.49 -26.98
C ALA A 52 3.46 -17.31 -27.07
N ALA A 53 3.60 -18.58 -27.43
CA ALA A 53 2.52 -19.54 -27.48
C ALA A 53 2.31 -20.22 -26.11
N THR A 54 1.05 -20.34 -25.69
CA THR A 54 0.67 -20.88 -24.38
C THR A 54 -0.58 -21.75 -24.48
N HIS A 55 -0.77 -22.66 -23.52
CA HIS A 55 -2.07 -23.31 -23.32
C HIS A 55 -3.13 -22.25 -22.97
N ALA A 56 -4.32 -22.34 -23.58
CA ALA A 56 -5.43 -21.42 -23.31
C ALA A 56 -5.83 -21.36 -21.82
N SER A 57 -5.69 -22.47 -21.08
CA SER A 57 -5.92 -22.49 -19.62
C SER A 57 -4.87 -21.68 -18.85
N CYS A 58 -3.59 -21.80 -19.21
CA CYS A 58 -2.51 -21.03 -18.61
C CYS A 58 -2.67 -19.54 -18.90
N ASN A 59 -3.04 -19.17 -20.13
CA ASN A 59 -3.21 -17.78 -20.52
C ASN A 59 -4.38 -17.10 -19.79
N ARG A 60 -5.51 -17.80 -19.64
CA ARG A 60 -6.66 -17.28 -18.89
C ARG A 60 -6.35 -17.09 -17.40
N ASN A 61 -5.63 -18.04 -16.79
CA ASN A 61 -5.28 -17.97 -15.37
C ASN A 61 -4.29 -16.85 -15.02
N LYS A 62 -3.47 -16.39 -15.98
CA LYS A 62 -2.51 -15.31 -15.71
C LYS A 62 -3.12 -13.90 -15.70
N SER A 63 -4.34 -13.72 -16.23
CA SER A 63 -4.98 -12.40 -16.40
C SER A 63 -4.05 -11.43 -17.16
N ASP A 64 -3.81 -10.24 -16.61
CA ASP A 64 -3.01 -9.12 -17.09
C ASP A 64 -1.52 -9.19 -16.67
N SER A 65 -1.07 -10.35 -16.16
CA SER A 65 0.31 -10.52 -15.71
C SER A 65 1.30 -10.65 -16.88
N ASP A 66 2.50 -10.11 -16.69
CA ASP A 66 3.67 -10.38 -17.55
C ASP A 66 3.94 -11.89 -17.64
N LEU A 67 4.18 -12.42 -18.85
CA LEU A 67 4.35 -13.86 -19.04
C LEU A 67 5.56 -14.41 -18.30
N ARG A 68 6.61 -13.60 -18.09
CA ARG A 68 7.79 -13.99 -17.31
C ARG A 68 7.42 -14.20 -15.85
N VAL A 69 6.56 -13.35 -15.29
CA VAL A 69 6.02 -13.50 -13.94
C VAL A 69 5.11 -14.72 -13.87
N ALA A 70 4.20 -14.88 -14.84
CA ALA A 70 3.31 -16.04 -14.90
C ALA A 70 4.10 -17.37 -14.94
N ARG A 71 5.18 -17.41 -15.73
CA ARG A 71 6.09 -18.56 -15.81
C ARG A 71 6.77 -18.87 -14.48
N CYS A 72 7.25 -17.85 -13.78
CA CYS A 72 7.85 -18.01 -12.45
C CYS A 72 6.83 -18.56 -11.44
N LEU A 73 5.59 -18.08 -11.47
CA LEU A 73 4.53 -18.55 -10.59
C LEU A 73 4.09 -19.98 -10.91
N ALA A 74 4.00 -20.34 -12.19
CA ALA A 74 3.73 -21.72 -12.59
C ALA A 74 4.82 -22.67 -12.08
N LYS A 75 6.09 -22.27 -12.17
CA LYS A 75 7.22 -23.05 -11.62
C LYS A 75 7.18 -23.13 -10.10
N TYR A 76 6.78 -22.07 -9.40
CA TYR A 76 6.55 -22.09 -7.96
C TYR A 76 5.46 -23.09 -7.56
N GLU A 77 4.30 -23.09 -8.24
CA GLU A 77 3.21 -24.03 -7.95
C GLU A 77 3.62 -25.48 -8.25
N GLN A 78 4.41 -25.73 -9.31
CA GLN A 78 4.96 -27.08 -9.57
C GLN A 78 5.84 -27.59 -8.43
N VAL A 79 6.68 -26.74 -7.86
CA VAL A 79 7.52 -27.11 -6.69
C VAL A 79 6.64 -27.42 -5.49
N LYS A 80 5.64 -26.59 -5.23
CA LYS A 80 4.68 -26.79 -4.14
C LYS A 80 3.88 -28.08 -4.30
N GLU A 81 3.43 -28.41 -5.51
CA GLU A 81 2.77 -29.67 -5.82
C GLU A 81 3.71 -30.87 -5.61
N LYS A 82 4.96 -30.77 -6.06
CA LYS A 82 5.98 -31.83 -5.93
C LYS A 82 6.32 -32.14 -4.47
N VAL A 83 6.52 -31.09 -3.65
CA VAL A 83 6.84 -31.24 -2.23
C VAL A 83 5.61 -31.64 -1.41
N GLY A 84 4.41 -31.34 -1.92
CA GLY A 84 3.13 -31.71 -1.34
C GLY A 84 2.81 -30.97 -0.04
N THR A 85 1.64 -31.26 0.54
CA THR A 85 1.19 -30.70 1.83
C THR A 85 1.64 -31.54 3.04
N GLN A 86 2.42 -32.60 2.81
CA GLN A 86 2.75 -33.60 3.84
C GLN A 86 3.81 -33.10 4.83
N LEU A 87 4.62 -32.12 4.44
CA LEU A 87 5.61 -31.48 5.30
C LEU A 87 5.16 -30.06 5.64
N PRO A 88 5.05 -29.70 6.92
CA PRO A 88 4.73 -28.33 7.29
C PRO A 88 5.83 -27.37 6.81
N ASN A 89 5.44 -26.14 6.48
CA ASN A 89 6.34 -25.07 6.09
C ASN A 89 7.18 -25.30 4.81
N ARG A 90 6.58 -25.97 3.82
CA ARG A 90 7.13 -26.14 2.47
C ARG A 90 6.22 -25.51 1.40
N PRO A 91 6.74 -25.13 0.22
CA PRO A 91 8.17 -25.14 -0.15
C PRO A 91 8.95 -24.01 0.53
N ASN A 92 10.23 -24.22 0.81
CA ASN A 92 11.18 -23.24 1.34
C ASN A 92 12.39 -23.08 0.40
N LEU A 93 13.38 -22.26 0.78
CA LEU A 93 14.55 -22.01 -0.07
C LEU A 93 15.33 -23.30 -0.45
N ALA A 94 15.35 -24.33 0.41
CA ALA A 94 16.03 -25.59 0.08
C ALA A 94 15.41 -26.26 -1.16
N ASP A 95 14.08 -26.30 -1.26
CA ASP A 95 13.38 -26.93 -2.39
C ASP A 95 13.70 -26.22 -3.72
N PHE A 96 13.82 -24.90 -3.67
CA PHE A 96 14.20 -24.11 -4.85
C PHE A 96 15.68 -24.26 -5.19
N LEU A 97 16.57 -24.28 -4.20
CA LEU A 97 17.99 -24.56 -4.43
C LEU A 97 18.13 -25.93 -5.09
N GLU A 98 17.50 -26.98 -4.57
CA GLU A 98 17.52 -28.32 -5.16
C GLU A 98 17.04 -28.31 -6.62
N LEU A 99 15.90 -27.66 -6.90
CA LEU A 99 15.34 -27.53 -8.25
C LEU A 99 16.32 -26.87 -9.23
N PHE A 100 17.06 -25.87 -8.78
CA PHE A 100 18.02 -25.13 -9.60
C PHE A 100 19.45 -25.67 -9.48
N GLY A 101 19.66 -26.78 -8.78
CA GLY A 101 20.97 -27.41 -8.61
C GLY A 101 21.93 -26.67 -7.67
N GLY A 102 21.40 -25.88 -6.74
CA GLY A 102 22.12 -25.23 -5.63
C GLY A 102 22.32 -26.13 -4.41
N GLY A 103 22.99 -25.61 -3.36
CA GLY A 103 23.16 -26.28 -2.07
C GLY A 103 23.96 -27.58 -2.14
N LYS A 104 25.05 -27.61 -2.91
CA LYS A 104 25.83 -28.82 -3.18
C LYS A 104 27.17 -28.86 -2.44
N TYR A 105 27.86 -27.73 -2.37
CA TYR A 105 29.28 -27.71 -2.04
C TYR A 105 29.57 -26.77 -0.86
N PRO A 106 30.54 -27.12 0.01
CA PRO A 106 31.11 -26.17 0.96
C PRO A 106 32.14 -25.27 0.26
N LEU A 107 32.38 -24.08 0.81
CA LEU A 107 33.50 -23.23 0.42
C LEU A 107 34.80 -23.80 0.97
N HIS A 108 35.89 -23.67 0.21
CA HIS A 108 37.22 -23.81 0.77
C HIS A 108 37.72 -22.45 1.22
N VAL A 109 38.06 -22.33 2.51
CA VAL A 109 38.37 -21.03 3.13
C VAL A 109 39.67 -21.06 3.92
N GLN A 110 40.36 -19.92 3.92
CA GLN A 110 41.48 -19.63 4.79
C GLN A 110 41.28 -18.24 5.39
N ARG A 111 41.23 -18.17 6.72
CA ARG A 111 41.18 -16.90 7.43
C ARG A 111 42.60 -16.33 7.59
N GLN A 112 42.81 -15.09 7.18
CA GLN A 112 44.06 -14.34 7.37
C GLN A 112 43.73 -13.02 8.07
N ASP A 113 43.85 -12.99 9.39
CA ASP A 113 43.55 -11.84 10.26
C ASP A 113 42.19 -11.18 9.95
N SER A 114 42.24 -10.13 9.12
CA SER A 114 41.11 -9.28 8.74
C SER A 114 40.50 -9.64 7.37
N LYS A 115 41.02 -10.67 6.70
CA LYS A 115 40.54 -11.15 5.39
C LYS A 115 40.11 -12.62 5.47
N LEU A 116 39.10 -12.95 4.67
CA LEU A 116 38.72 -14.32 4.35
C LEU A 116 39.08 -14.58 2.90
N ILE A 117 40.04 -15.47 2.68
CA ILE A 117 40.37 -15.98 1.35
C ILE A 117 39.53 -17.23 1.13
N TYR A 118 38.91 -17.36 -0.03
CA TYR A 118 38.09 -18.52 -0.36
C TYR A 118 38.24 -18.93 -1.82
N THR A 119 37.98 -20.21 -2.09
CA THR A 119 37.93 -20.78 -3.44
C THR A 119 36.64 -21.58 -3.63
N LEU A 120 36.27 -21.76 -4.90
CA LEU A 120 35.07 -22.48 -5.32
C LEU A 120 35.47 -23.73 -6.11
N PRO A 121 36.11 -24.73 -5.48
CA PRO A 121 36.88 -25.76 -6.19
C PRO A 121 36.10 -26.56 -7.25
N GLU A 122 34.78 -26.65 -7.13
CA GLU A 122 33.90 -27.41 -8.02
C GLU A 122 33.36 -26.57 -9.20
N THR A 123 33.53 -25.25 -9.17
CA THR A 123 33.05 -24.34 -10.22
C THR A 123 34.16 -23.47 -10.82
N ASP A 124 35.09 -23.03 -9.97
CA ASP A 124 36.18 -22.12 -10.33
C ASP A 124 37.35 -22.25 -9.34
N HIS A 125 38.54 -22.59 -9.85
CA HIS A 125 39.76 -22.72 -9.05
C HIS A 125 40.43 -21.36 -8.69
N GLN A 126 39.77 -20.24 -8.94
CA GLN A 126 40.24 -18.92 -8.53
C GLN A 126 40.23 -18.70 -7.01
N HIS A 127 41.15 -17.86 -6.58
CA HIS A 127 41.23 -17.35 -5.21
C HIS A 127 40.53 -16.00 -5.13
N TYR A 128 39.50 -15.95 -4.29
CA TYR A 128 38.76 -14.76 -3.97
C TYR A 128 39.13 -14.27 -2.58
N GLU A 129 39.11 -12.95 -2.36
CA GLU A 129 39.29 -12.37 -1.04
C GLU A 129 38.11 -11.45 -0.68
N THR A 130 37.72 -11.48 0.59
CA THR A 130 36.78 -10.51 1.17
C THR A 130 37.29 -10.01 2.51
N GLN A 131 36.96 -8.76 2.82
CA GLN A 131 37.21 -8.19 4.13
C GLN A 131 36.29 -8.83 5.17
N ILE A 132 36.85 -9.14 6.35
CA ILE A 132 36.12 -9.50 7.56
C ILE A 132 35.94 -8.22 8.38
N TYR A 133 34.69 -7.98 8.75
CA TYR A 133 34.27 -6.92 9.64
C TYR A 133 33.84 -7.52 10.97
N LYS A 134 34.00 -6.75 12.04
CA LYS A 134 33.51 -7.14 13.36
C LYS A 134 32.33 -6.26 13.73
N ASP A 135 31.21 -6.88 14.08
CA ASP A 135 30.06 -6.14 14.61
C ASP A 135 30.42 -5.56 16.00
N PRO A 136 30.35 -4.25 16.21
CA PRO A 136 30.91 -3.61 17.41
C PRO A 136 30.12 -3.92 18.68
N LEU A 137 28.84 -4.32 18.57
CA LEU A 137 27.99 -4.58 19.73
C LEU A 137 27.94 -6.07 20.07
N SER A 138 27.73 -6.93 19.08
CA SER A 138 27.69 -8.39 19.29
C SER A 138 29.08 -9.03 19.31
N GLY A 139 30.09 -8.35 18.75
CA GLY A 139 31.44 -8.89 18.59
C GLY A 139 31.57 -9.98 17.52
N ILE A 140 30.51 -10.27 16.76
CA ILE A 140 30.47 -11.33 15.76
C ILE A 140 31.19 -10.86 14.48
N ASP A 141 32.07 -11.71 13.95
CA ASP A 141 32.73 -11.48 12.68
C ASP A 141 31.78 -11.78 11.50
N TYR A 142 31.82 -10.94 10.47
CA TYR A 142 31.02 -11.13 9.25
C TYR A 142 31.74 -10.61 8.00
N CYS A 143 31.33 -11.09 6.84
CA CYS A 143 31.76 -10.57 5.54
C CYS A 143 30.60 -10.47 4.55
N LEU A 144 30.82 -9.77 3.43
CA LEU A 144 29.87 -9.67 2.32
C LEU A 144 30.43 -10.46 1.14
N MET A 145 29.61 -11.33 0.55
CA MET A 145 30.04 -12.21 -0.54
C MET A 145 28.94 -12.28 -1.60
N ASN A 146 29.33 -12.48 -2.87
CA ASN A 146 28.39 -12.83 -3.93
C ASN A 146 28.70 -14.26 -4.38
N LEU A 147 27.85 -15.21 -4.00
CA LEU A 147 28.14 -16.64 -4.12
C LEU A 147 27.22 -17.31 -5.15
N PRO A 148 27.76 -18.24 -5.97
CA PRO A 148 26.92 -19.12 -6.77
C PRO A 148 26.00 -19.96 -5.89
N ILE A 149 24.80 -20.26 -6.40
CA ILE A 149 23.78 -20.96 -5.62
C ILE A 149 24.19 -22.38 -5.22
N GLU A 150 25.15 -22.97 -5.93
CA GLU A 150 25.79 -24.26 -5.64
C GLU A 150 26.47 -24.29 -4.26
N TYR A 151 26.89 -23.14 -3.75
CA TYR A 151 27.56 -22.97 -2.46
C TYR A 151 26.65 -22.41 -1.36
N LEU A 152 25.39 -22.13 -1.69
CA LEU A 152 24.41 -21.61 -0.75
C LEU A 152 23.46 -22.72 -0.29
N HIS A 153 23.38 -22.91 1.01
CA HIS A 153 22.50 -23.86 1.68
C HIS A 153 21.38 -23.13 2.42
N HIS A 154 20.28 -23.81 2.74
CA HIS A 154 19.19 -23.20 3.50
C HIS A 154 19.14 -23.73 4.93
N ASP A 155 19.23 -22.82 5.90
CA ASP A 155 19.08 -23.14 7.31
C ASP A 155 17.60 -23.27 7.69
N GLN A 156 17.15 -24.51 7.84
CA GLN A 156 15.78 -24.83 8.27
C GLN A 156 15.56 -24.64 9.77
N ARG A 157 16.62 -24.60 10.58
CA ARG A 157 16.55 -24.46 12.04
C ARG A 157 16.22 -23.02 12.44
N ILE A 158 16.92 -22.04 11.86
CA ILE A 158 16.75 -20.61 12.15
C ILE A 158 15.56 -20.01 11.39
N ASN A 159 15.26 -20.52 10.19
CA ASN A 159 14.14 -20.03 9.38
C ASN A 159 13.29 -21.18 8.85
N PRO A 160 12.41 -21.72 9.69
CA PRO A 160 11.60 -22.88 9.37
C PRO A 160 10.38 -22.55 8.50
N ARG A 161 10.29 -21.36 7.87
CA ARG A 161 9.06 -20.87 7.23
C ARG A 161 8.99 -21.27 5.76
N ALA A 162 7.78 -21.55 5.26
CA ALA A 162 7.54 -21.67 3.82
C ALA A 162 7.73 -20.32 3.12
N VAL A 163 8.10 -20.37 1.85
CA VAL A 163 8.05 -19.24 0.92
C VAL A 163 6.59 -18.99 0.59
N SER A 164 6.10 -17.80 0.93
CA SER A 164 4.74 -17.34 0.66
C SER A 164 4.47 -17.21 -0.85
N PRO A 165 3.24 -17.48 -1.32
CA PRO A 165 2.81 -17.18 -2.69
C PRO A 165 2.90 -15.69 -3.07
N ARG A 166 3.10 -14.79 -2.10
CA ARG A 166 3.30 -13.34 -2.33
C ARG A 166 4.63 -12.99 -3.02
N ILE A 167 5.37 -13.95 -3.57
CA ILE A 167 6.56 -13.69 -4.41
C ILE A 167 6.24 -12.86 -5.66
N ARG A 168 4.98 -12.83 -6.14
CA ARG A 168 4.57 -12.03 -7.30
C ARG A 168 5.02 -10.57 -7.20
N GLY A 169 4.90 -9.97 -6.01
CA GLY A 169 5.33 -8.58 -5.79
C GLY A 169 6.83 -8.40 -6.03
N LEU A 170 7.65 -9.29 -5.46
CA LEU A 170 9.11 -9.28 -5.65
C LEU A 170 9.53 -9.50 -7.10
N LEU A 171 8.87 -10.43 -7.80
CA LEU A 171 9.13 -10.68 -9.22
C LEU A 171 8.86 -9.43 -10.07
N ASN A 172 7.77 -8.72 -9.81
CA ASN A 172 7.45 -7.47 -10.49
C ASN A 172 8.49 -6.36 -10.19
N GLU A 173 8.90 -6.22 -8.92
CA GLU A 173 9.91 -5.24 -8.51
C GLU A 173 11.25 -5.44 -9.25
N PHE A 174 11.74 -6.68 -9.27
CA PHE A 174 13.01 -7.00 -9.94
C PHE A 174 12.93 -6.84 -11.45
N LEU A 175 11.82 -7.23 -12.09
CA LEU A 175 11.63 -7.01 -13.52
C LEU A 175 11.49 -5.53 -13.89
N ALA A 176 11.04 -4.68 -12.96
CA ALA A 176 11.02 -3.23 -13.12
C ALA A 176 12.41 -2.58 -12.95
N GLY A 177 13.48 -3.37 -12.77
CA GLY A 177 14.84 -2.87 -12.58
C GLY A 177 15.10 -2.28 -11.19
N ARG A 178 14.19 -2.46 -10.22
CA ARG A 178 14.35 -1.95 -8.86
C ARG A 178 15.26 -2.91 -8.07
N PRO A 179 16.31 -2.41 -7.38
CA PRO A 179 17.28 -3.26 -6.73
C PRO A 179 16.73 -3.91 -5.45
N GLN A 180 17.33 -5.03 -5.05
CA GLN A 180 17.06 -5.62 -3.75
C GLN A 180 17.62 -4.73 -2.63
N LEU A 181 16.74 -4.19 -1.79
CA LEU A 181 17.15 -3.28 -0.70
C LEU A 181 17.80 -3.97 0.50
N HIS A 182 17.53 -5.26 0.74
CA HIS A 182 18.08 -5.97 1.90
C HIS A 182 18.59 -7.35 1.48
N ILE A 183 19.90 -7.53 1.66
CA ILE A 183 20.73 -8.69 1.31
C ILE A 183 20.31 -9.92 2.15
N ALA A 184 20.51 -11.12 1.62
CA ALA A 184 20.26 -12.35 2.39
C ALA A 184 21.29 -12.49 3.52
N LEU A 185 20.84 -13.03 4.66
CA LEU A 185 21.72 -13.31 5.80
C LEU A 185 22.06 -14.79 5.84
N ALA A 186 23.33 -15.08 6.03
CA ALA A 186 23.86 -16.43 6.13
C ALA A 186 24.82 -16.55 7.32
N TRP A 187 25.10 -17.78 7.73
CA TRP A 187 26.16 -18.08 8.69
C TRP A 187 26.93 -19.32 8.26
N GLY A 188 28.12 -19.50 8.81
CA GLY A 188 28.91 -20.71 8.61
C GLY A 188 29.98 -20.86 9.67
N LYS A 189 30.39 -22.11 9.92
CA LYS A 189 31.53 -22.44 10.77
C LYS A 189 32.68 -22.90 9.91
N ILE A 190 33.88 -22.42 10.22
CA ILE A 190 35.11 -22.90 9.61
C ILE A 190 35.49 -24.19 10.33
N GLU A 191 35.37 -25.32 9.64
CA GLU A 191 35.79 -26.64 10.11
C GLU A 191 36.96 -27.11 9.24
N GLY A 192 38.17 -27.04 9.79
CA GLY A 192 39.40 -27.22 9.01
C GLY A 192 39.57 -26.11 7.97
N ASN A 193 39.49 -26.46 6.68
CA ASN A 193 39.53 -25.53 5.55
C ASN A 193 38.17 -25.41 4.84
N GLN A 194 37.09 -25.94 5.41
CA GLN A 194 35.76 -25.90 4.80
C GLN A 194 34.82 -25.00 5.59
N LEU A 195 33.89 -24.36 4.87
CA LEU A 195 32.80 -23.59 5.44
C LEU A 195 31.54 -23.79 4.62
N GLU A 196 30.48 -24.25 5.28
CA GLU A 196 29.16 -24.35 4.67
C GLU A 196 28.36 -23.06 4.90
N VAL A 197 27.88 -22.44 3.82
CA VAL A 197 27.16 -21.16 3.89
C VAL A 197 25.66 -21.41 4.01
N GLN A 198 25.14 -21.24 5.23
CA GLN A 198 23.76 -21.54 5.59
C GLN A 198 22.91 -20.26 5.63
N VAL A 199 22.07 -20.05 4.60
CA VAL A 199 21.17 -18.92 4.45
C VAL A 199 19.95 -19.08 5.36
N PHE A 200 19.79 -18.14 6.29
CA PHE A 200 18.72 -18.16 7.27
C PHE A 200 17.76 -16.98 7.16
N ASP A 201 18.09 -15.87 6.51
CA ASP A 201 17.10 -14.80 6.25
C ASP A 201 17.16 -14.29 4.81
N GLY A 202 16.02 -13.80 4.30
CA GLY A 202 15.89 -13.34 2.91
C GLY A 202 15.37 -14.37 1.91
N GLN A 203 14.85 -15.53 2.36
CA GLN A 203 14.43 -16.63 1.48
C GLN A 203 13.48 -16.22 0.33
N HIS A 204 12.48 -15.36 0.57
CA HIS A 204 11.54 -14.94 -0.47
C HIS A 204 12.23 -14.18 -1.61
N LYS A 205 13.22 -13.35 -1.27
CA LYS A 205 13.99 -12.56 -2.24
C LYS A 205 14.97 -13.44 -3.00
N ALA A 206 15.61 -14.39 -2.31
CA ALA A 206 16.46 -15.40 -2.94
C ALA A 206 15.65 -16.22 -3.95
N VAL A 207 14.50 -16.78 -3.55
CA VAL A 207 13.64 -17.58 -4.43
C VAL A 207 13.12 -16.76 -5.63
N ALA A 208 12.68 -15.52 -5.42
CA ALA A 208 12.25 -14.67 -6.53
C ALA A 208 13.37 -14.43 -7.55
N GLN A 209 14.61 -14.21 -7.10
CA GLN A 209 15.77 -14.08 -7.99
C GLN A 209 16.13 -15.40 -8.71
N LEU A 210 16.09 -16.53 -7.99
CA LEU A 210 16.30 -17.86 -8.59
C LEU A 210 15.29 -18.14 -9.71
N LEU A 211 14.01 -17.83 -9.48
CA LEU A 211 12.95 -17.98 -10.47
C LEU A 211 13.16 -17.09 -11.70
N LEU A 212 13.75 -15.90 -11.53
CA LEU A 212 14.15 -15.01 -12.61
C LEU A 212 15.46 -15.44 -13.31
N GLY A 213 16.08 -16.53 -12.88
CA GLY A 213 17.28 -17.10 -13.51
C GLY A 213 18.60 -16.60 -12.93
N VAL A 214 18.59 -15.86 -11.83
CA VAL A 214 19.82 -15.40 -11.16
C VAL A 214 20.55 -16.62 -10.56
N ARG A 215 21.85 -16.74 -10.87
CA ARG A 215 22.72 -17.86 -10.45
C ARG A 215 23.68 -17.56 -9.29
N SER A 216 23.82 -16.29 -8.92
CA SER A 216 24.64 -15.85 -7.80
C SER A 216 23.89 -14.84 -6.95
N LEU A 217 23.97 -14.97 -5.62
CA LEU A 217 23.25 -14.11 -4.69
C LEU A 217 24.23 -13.38 -3.75
N PRO A 218 24.02 -12.09 -3.48
CA PRO A 218 24.74 -11.41 -2.42
C PRO A 218 24.26 -11.91 -1.05
N VAL A 219 25.20 -12.20 -0.16
CA VAL A 219 24.97 -12.64 1.21
C VAL A 219 25.85 -11.87 2.19
N ARG A 220 25.29 -11.54 3.36
CA ARG A 220 26.06 -11.17 4.55
C ARG A 220 26.25 -12.42 5.39
N MET A 221 27.48 -12.91 5.47
CA MET A 221 27.81 -14.17 6.12
C MET A 221 28.45 -13.91 7.49
N PHE A 222 27.83 -14.41 8.56
CA PHE A 222 28.41 -14.44 9.90
C PHE A 222 29.36 -15.64 10.06
N ILE A 223 30.59 -15.40 10.49
CA ILE A 223 31.65 -16.40 10.57
C ILE A 223 31.76 -16.90 12.00
N ASN A 224 31.69 -18.22 12.20
CA ASN A 224 31.81 -18.86 13.51
C ASN A 224 30.82 -18.32 14.57
N ALA A 225 29.67 -17.81 14.13
CA ALA A 225 28.63 -17.33 15.04
C ALA A 225 27.96 -18.49 15.80
N ASP A 226 27.50 -18.22 17.02
CA ASP A 226 26.63 -19.15 17.74
C ASP A 226 25.22 -19.15 17.08
N PRO A 227 24.77 -20.29 16.54
CA PRO A 227 23.45 -20.37 15.91
C PRO A 227 22.29 -20.01 16.84
N ASN A 228 22.44 -20.17 18.16
CA ASN A 228 21.39 -19.83 19.12
C ASN A 228 21.17 -18.31 19.20
N ILE A 229 22.24 -17.52 19.16
CA ILE A 229 22.17 -16.05 19.15
C ILE A 229 21.46 -15.59 17.87
N LEU A 230 21.81 -16.18 16.73
CA LEU A 230 21.18 -15.87 15.45
C LEU A 230 19.70 -16.26 15.41
N LEU A 231 19.35 -17.41 15.99
CA LEU A 231 17.96 -17.87 16.13
C LEU A 231 17.13 -16.89 16.97
N GLU A 232 17.63 -16.49 18.13
CA GLU A 232 16.95 -15.53 19.01
C GLU A 232 16.79 -14.16 18.33
N ALA A 233 17.87 -13.64 17.73
CA ALA A 233 17.84 -12.38 17.00
C ALA A 233 16.84 -12.40 15.83
N ASN A 234 16.82 -13.48 15.04
CA ASN A 234 15.88 -13.65 13.93
C ASN A 234 14.43 -13.76 14.42
N THR A 235 14.21 -14.44 15.54
CA THR A 235 12.88 -14.56 16.16
C THR A 235 12.36 -13.20 16.64
N ASN A 236 13.20 -12.42 17.32
CA ASN A 236 12.87 -11.08 17.79
C ASN A 236 12.58 -10.11 16.63
N ALA A 237 13.41 -10.15 15.57
CA ALA A 237 13.20 -9.38 14.34
C ALA A 237 11.88 -9.74 13.64
N GLY A 238 11.55 -11.03 13.59
CA GLY A 238 10.34 -11.54 12.97
C GLY A 238 9.05 -11.30 13.77
N THR A 239 9.14 -10.81 15.02
CA THR A 239 7.99 -10.67 15.93
C THR A 239 7.85 -9.27 16.50
N ILE A 240 8.70 -8.90 17.45
CA ILE A 240 8.64 -7.66 18.25
C ILE A 240 9.20 -6.48 17.45
N LEU A 241 10.32 -6.69 16.75
CA LEU A 241 11.05 -5.64 16.04
C LEU A 241 10.72 -5.61 14.54
N LYS A 242 9.53 -6.10 14.14
CA LYS A 242 9.11 -6.05 12.74
C LYS A 242 9.26 -4.63 12.21
N GLN A 243 9.81 -4.50 11.01
CA GLN A 243 9.86 -3.21 10.31
C GLN A 243 8.47 -2.59 10.32
N VAL A 244 8.36 -1.43 10.95
CA VAL A 244 7.13 -0.66 11.01
C VAL A 244 6.86 -0.22 9.58
N ALA A 245 5.74 -0.69 9.01
CA ALA A 245 5.30 -0.18 7.72
C ALA A 245 5.14 1.34 7.85
N PHE A 246 5.47 2.09 6.80
CA PHE A 246 5.17 3.51 6.78
C PHE A 246 3.72 3.73 7.18
N ASP A 247 3.48 4.69 8.07
CA ASP A 247 2.12 5.07 8.40
C ASP A 247 1.40 5.57 7.14
N GLN A 248 0.07 5.60 7.22
CA GLN A 248 -0.74 5.94 6.07
C GLN A 248 -0.46 7.36 5.57
N SER A 249 -0.22 8.33 6.46
CA SER A 249 0.13 9.70 6.09
C SER A 249 1.42 9.79 5.28
N ILE A 250 2.48 9.07 5.68
CA ILE A 250 3.76 9.04 4.99
C ILE A 250 3.60 8.38 3.62
N GLN A 251 2.85 7.28 3.52
CA GLN A 251 2.57 6.64 2.23
C GLN A 251 1.87 7.62 1.25
N ARG A 252 0.94 8.43 1.75
CA ARG A 252 0.18 9.40 0.96
C ARG A 252 1.06 10.58 0.55
N PHE A 253 1.96 11.01 1.44
CA PHE A 253 2.97 12.03 1.13
C PHE A 253 3.91 11.57 0.00
N LEU A 254 4.45 10.34 0.09
CA LEU A 254 5.23 9.73 -0.98
C LEU A 254 4.43 9.60 -2.28
N GLY A 255 3.13 9.26 -2.18
CA GLY A 255 2.23 9.22 -3.34
C GLY A 255 2.10 10.57 -4.06
N SER A 256 2.00 11.67 -3.31
CA SER A 256 1.99 13.03 -3.88
C SER A 256 3.33 13.39 -4.55
N GLN A 257 4.47 12.98 -3.99
CA GLN A 257 5.76 13.20 -4.66
C GLN A 257 5.86 12.42 -5.99
N LEU A 258 5.45 11.15 -5.98
CA LEU A 258 5.43 10.31 -7.17
C LEU A 258 4.47 10.84 -8.25
N TYR A 259 3.38 11.52 -7.86
CA TYR A 259 2.49 12.18 -8.82
C TYR A 259 3.23 13.23 -9.67
N TRP A 260 3.99 14.12 -9.03
CA TRP A 260 4.74 15.17 -9.72
C TRP A 260 5.88 14.61 -10.56
N GLU A 261 6.55 13.54 -10.10
CA GLU A 261 7.52 12.82 -10.92
C GLU A 261 6.87 12.26 -12.21
N LYS A 262 5.64 11.72 -12.11
CA LYS A 262 4.89 11.20 -13.28
C LYS A 262 4.46 12.30 -14.25
N ILE A 263 4.09 13.48 -13.74
CA ILE A 263 3.84 14.66 -14.56
C ILE A 263 5.09 15.04 -15.35
N ASP A 264 6.25 15.11 -14.69
CA ASP A 264 7.50 15.51 -15.33
C ASP A 264 7.97 14.48 -16.35
N GLU A 265 7.80 13.18 -16.06
CA GLU A 265 8.05 12.09 -17.01
C GLU A 265 7.18 12.23 -18.26
N TYR A 266 5.88 12.50 -18.08
CA TYR A 266 4.94 12.71 -19.19
C TYR A 266 5.31 13.95 -20.03
N ARG A 267 5.64 15.08 -19.40
CA ARG A 267 6.05 16.31 -20.08
C ARG A 267 7.31 16.09 -20.92
N LYS A 268 8.33 15.45 -20.34
CA LYS A 268 9.58 15.11 -21.05
C LYS A 268 9.32 14.22 -22.24
N TYR A 269 8.49 13.18 -22.08
CA TYR A 269 8.18 12.26 -23.17
C TYR A 269 7.40 12.94 -24.31
N THR A 270 6.51 13.88 -23.97
CA THR A 270 5.65 14.58 -24.94
C THR A 270 6.25 15.90 -25.45
N ASN A 271 7.51 16.20 -25.11
CA ASN A 271 8.22 17.44 -25.47
C ASN A 271 7.45 18.71 -25.08
N ARG A 272 6.85 18.70 -23.89
CA ARG A 272 6.14 19.84 -23.31
C ARG A 272 7.06 20.68 -22.42
N GLY A 273 6.69 21.94 -22.21
CA GLY A 273 7.38 22.82 -21.27
C GLY A 273 7.24 22.37 -19.82
N GLU A 274 8.15 22.80 -18.95
CA GLU A 274 8.19 22.40 -17.53
C GLU A 274 6.94 22.85 -16.73
N ASP A 275 6.23 23.88 -17.18
CA ASP A 275 5.00 24.36 -16.53
C ASP A 275 3.72 23.95 -17.26
N ASP A 276 3.83 23.19 -18.36
CA ASP A 276 2.66 22.82 -19.15
C ASP A 276 1.77 21.84 -18.38
N LEU A 277 0.52 22.23 -18.14
CA LEU A 277 -0.53 21.42 -17.50
C LEU A 277 -1.80 21.37 -18.38
N SER A 278 -1.65 21.56 -19.70
CA SER A 278 -2.75 21.55 -20.68
C SER A 278 -3.31 20.16 -21.01
N PHE A 279 -2.83 19.11 -20.34
CA PHE A 279 -3.32 17.73 -20.46
C PHE A 279 -4.14 17.34 -19.23
N SER A 280 -4.97 16.31 -19.39
CA SER A 280 -5.88 15.82 -18.34
C SER A 280 -5.26 14.73 -17.46
N GLU A 281 -5.84 14.54 -16.27
CA GLU A 281 -5.50 13.42 -15.39
C GLU A 281 -5.75 12.07 -16.08
N GLN A 282 -6.80 11.99 -16.90
CA GLN A 282 -7.13 10.78 -17.65
C GLN A 282 -6.11 10.49 -18.76
N GLU A 283 -5.58 11.50 -19.45
CA GLU A 283 -4.46 11.33 -20.38
C GLU A 283 -3.20 10.82 -19.68
N LEU A 284 -2.89 11.38 -18.51
CA LEU A 284 -1.75 10.93 -17.71
C LEU A 284 -1.89 9.45 -17.30
N VAL A 285 -3.06 9.06 -16.78
CA VAL A 285 -3.34 7.67 -16.39
C VAL A 285 -3.31 6.73 -17.60
N ASN A 286 -3.86 7.16 -18.74
CA ASN A 286 -3.88 6.38 -19.98
C ASN A 286 -2.50 6.25 -20.62
N PHE A 287 -1.58 7.18 -20.36
CA PHE A 287 -0.19 7.09 -20.77
C PHE A 287 0.54 5.99 -19.99
N PHE A 288 0.38 5.97 -18.67
CA PHE A 288 0.96 4.95 -17.78
C PHE A 288 0.10 3.69 -17.64
N ARG A 289 -0.27 3.04 -18.75
CA ARG A 289 -1.21 1.89 -18.74
C ARG A 289 -0.81 0.76 -17.78
N GLY A 290 0.48 0.52 -17.59
CA GLY A 290 1.01 -0.51 -16.69
C GLY A 290 0.99 -0.14 -15.21
N GLU A 291 0.78 1.13 -14.89
CA GLU A 291 0.77 1.73 -13.55
C GLU A 291 -0.48 2.58 -13.32
N HIS A 292 -1.55 2.35 -14.11
CA HIS A 292 -2.72 3.22 -14.16
C HIS A 292 -3.43 3.34 -12.79
N ARG A 293 -3.43 2.27 -11.99
CA ARG A 293 -4.01 2.27 -10.64
C ARG A 293 -3.14 3.09 -9.67
N GLU A 294 -1.83 2.96 -9.79
CA GLU A 294 -0.86 3.72 -9.00
C GLU A 294 -0.96 5.21 -9.31
N VAL A 295 -0.95 5.59 -10.59
CA VAL A 295 -1.07 7.00 -11.02
C VAL A 295 -2.40 7.61 -10.60
N ALA A 296 -3.51 6.89 -10.78
CA ALA A 296 -4.82 7.34 -10.28
C ALA A 296 -4.83 7.56 -8.77
N ARG A 297 -4.17 6.68 -8.00
CA ARG A 297 -4.00 6.84 -6.56
C ARG A 297 -3.11 8.05 -6.24
N TYR A 298 -2.01 8.27 -6.96
CA TYR A 298 -1.10 9.39 -6.73
C TYR A 298 -1.78 10.75 -6.95
N ILE A 299 -2.67 10.87 -7.94
CA ILE A 299 -3.51 12.06 -8.13
C ILE A 299 -4.33 12.36 -6.88
N VAL A 300 -5.05 11.36 -6.36
CA VAL A 300 -5.88 11.53 -5.16
C VAL A 300 -5.01 11.85 -3.93
N ASP A 301 -3.84 11.22 -3.83
CA ASP A 301 -2.91 11.47 -2.74
C ASP A 301 -2.37 12.91 -2.77
N ASP A 302 -2.07 13.48 -3.94
CA ASP A 302 -1.73 14.91 -4.09
C ASP A 302 -2.84 15.83 -3.58
N ILE A 303 -4.10 15.52 -3.89
CA ILE A 303 -5.25 16.32 -3.43
C ILE A 303 -5.37 16.27 -1.91
N ARG A 304 -5.28 15.07 -1.32
CA ARG A 304 -5.32 14.88 0.13
C ARG A 304 -4.20 15.65 0.83
N ILE A 305 -2.98 15.54 0.31
CA ILE A 305 -1.80 16.22 0.86
C ILE A 305 -1.97 17.74 0.75
N SER A 306 -2.45 18.23 -0.39
CA SER A 306 -2.74 19.65 -0.60
C SER A 306 -3.73 20.20 0.41
N ILE A 307 -4.77 19.44 0.79
CA ILE A 307 -5.78 19.85 1.78
C ILE A 307 -5.21 19.81 3.20
N ILE A 308 -4.53 18.72 3.56
CA ILE A 308 -3.99 18.50 4.91
C ILE A 308 -2.92 19.52 5.25
N TYR A 309 -1.99 19.73 4.33
CA TYR A 309 -0.83 20.60 4.54
C TYR A 309 -1.08 22.03 4.10
N ASN A 310 -2.31 22.37 3.67
CA ASN A 310 -2.69 23.74 3.41
C ASN A 310 -2.44 24.59 4.69
N PRO A 311 -1.69 25.71 4.59
CA PRO A 311 -1.37 26.54 5.76
C PRO A 311 -2.60 27.16 6.43
N GLU A 312 -3.72 27.31 5.70
CA GLU A 312 -4.97 27.85 6.20
C GLU A 312 -5.87 26.79 6.86
N ASN A 313 -5.50 25.50 6.83
CA ASN A 313 -6.32 24.43 7.39
C ASN A 313 -6.18 24.38 8.93
N LEU A 314 -7.12 25.02 9.61
CA LEU A 314 -7.24 25.09 11.08
C LEU A 314 -7.56 23.74 11.72
N LEU A 315 -8.17 22.80 10.97
CA LEU A 315 -8.49 21.48 11.50
C LEU A 315 -7.23 20.61 11.68
N ARG A 316 -6.16 20.94 10.96
CA ARG A 316 -4.88 20.22 11.00
C ARG A 316 -4.29 20.14 12.42
N ASP A 317 -4.48 21.16 13.24
CA ASP A 317 -3.98 21.18 14.62
C ASP A 317 -4.60 20.07 15.47
N TYR A 318 -5.79 19.59 15.08
CA TYR A 318 -6.53 18.52 15.72
C TYR A 318 -6.31 17.14 15.05
N PHE A 319 -5.36 17.03 14.11
CA PHE A 319 -5.01 15.76 13.45
C PHE A 319 -3.86 15.03 14.13
N GLU A 320 -4.12 13.76 14.48
CA GLU A 320 -3.13 12.75 14.82
C GLU A 320 -2.66 12.06 13.53
N PHE A 321 -1.44 12.37 13.09
CA PHE A 321 -0.84 11.78 11.89
C PHE A 321 -0.37 10.33 12.13
N SER A 322 0.18 10.07 13.32
CA SER A 322 0.78 8.80 13.70
C SER A 322 0.05 8.13 14.87
N GLY A 323 -0.39 6.89 14.68
CA GLY A 323 -0.74 5.99 15.79
C GLY A 323 -1.91 6.41 16.69
N ARG A 324 -2.15 5.62 17.75
CA ARG A 324 -3.28 5.77 18.70
C ARG A 324 -2.83 6.40 20.02
N GLU A 325 -2.12 7.52 19.96
CA GLU A 325 -1.74 8.24 21.18
C GLU A 325 -3.00 8.81 21.86
N GLY A 326 -3.97 9.23 21.05
CA GLY A 326 -5.27 9.72 21.52
C GLY A 326 -5.16 11.09 22.16
N ILE A 327 -4.10 11.83 21.83
CA ILE A 327 -3.84 13.20 22.26
C ILE A 327 -4.75 14.13 21.46
N LYS A 328 -4.94 13.83 20.17
CA LYS A 328 -5.78 14.62 19.26
C LYS A 328 -7.08 13.89 18.93
N PRO A 329 -8.16 14.63 18.64
CA PRO A 329 -9.50 14.04 18.51
C PRO A 329 -9.73 13.35 17.17
N LEU A 330 -8.96 13.68 16.13
CA LEU A 330 -9.14 13.17 14.77
C LEU A 330 -7.88 12.43 14.34
N SER A 331 -8.02 11.17 13.95
CA SER A 331 -6.94 10.43 13.29
C SER A 331 -6.92 10.74 11.79
N TYR A 332 -5.77 10.57 11.13
CA TYR A 332 -5.70 10.62 9.67
C TYR A 332 -6.74 9.71 9.00
N SER A 333 -6.92 8.49 9.52
CA SER A 333 -7.90 7.53 9.00
C SER A 333 -9.34 8.03 9.12
N THR A 334 -9.66 8.76 10.19
CA THR A 334 -10.96 9.41 10.37
C THR A 334 -11.23 10.39 9.23
N ILE A 335 -10.27 11.25 8.91
CA ILE A 335 -10.41 12.25 7.83
C ILE A 335 -10.55 11.59 6.46
N GLU A 336 -9.75 10.55 6.20
CA GLU A 336 -9.82 9.82 4.92
C GLU A 336 -11.20 9.18 4.70
N LYS A 337 -11.76 8.55 5.74
CA LYS A 337 -13.06 7.87 5.68
C LYS A 337 -14.26 8.79 5.82
N THR A 338 -14.05 10.07 6.13
CA THR A 338 -15.11 11.06 6.30
C THR A 338 -15.00 12.08 5.17
N PHE A 339 -14.25 13.17 5.37
CA PHE A 339 -14.04 14.24 4.39
C PHE A 339 -13.64 13.71 3.01
N PHE A 340 -12.57 12.93 2.91
CA PHE A 340 -12.02 12.58 1.59
C PHE A 340 -12.90 11.59 0.84
N SER A 341 -13.51 10.64 1.55
CA SER A 341 -14.44 9.69 0.92
C SER A 341 -15.74 10.35 0.43
N LEU A 342 -16.17 11.44 1.07
CA LEU A 342 -17.44 12.11 0.75
C LEU A 342 -17.26 13.22 -0.30
N PHE A 343 -16.14 13.94 -0.28
CA PHE A 343 -16.00 15.21 -1.01
C PHE A 343 -14.88 15.23 -2.05
N ILE A 344 -13.95 14.27 -2.06
CA ILE A 344 -12.91 14.19 -3.10
C ILE A 344 -13.38 13.23 -4.20
N ARG A 345 -13.43 13.72 -5.43
CA ARG A 345 -13.59 12.88 -6.63
C ARG A 345 -12.40 11.92 -6.77
N GLN A 346 -12.69 10.62 -6.65
CA GLN A 346 -11.66 9.57 -6.72
C GLN A 346 -11.20 9.26 -8.15
N ASN A 347 -12.04 9.52 -9.15
CA ASN A 347 -11.74 9.21 -10.54
C ASN A 347 -10.95 10.34 -11.21
N PRO A 348 -9.97 10.01 -12.07
CA PRO A 348 -9.26 10.99 -12.90
C PRO A 348 -10.22 11.85 -13.73
N MET A 349 -9.97 13.14 -13.80
CA MET A 349 -10.73 14.07 -14.64
C MET A 349 -10.26 14.04 -16.09
N ALA A 350 -11.21 14.22 -17.01
CA ALA A 350 -10.95 14.25 -18.46
C ALA A 350 -10.58 15.64 -18.99
N MET A 351 -10.74 16.69 -18.18
CA MET A 351 -10.39 18.06 -18.55
C MET A 351 -8.91 18.36 -18.26
N PRO A 352 -8.30 19.32 -18.97
CA PRO A 352 -6.95 19.79 -18.69
C PRO A 352 -6.75 20.15 -17.22
N ILE A 353 -5.58 19.81 -16.67
CA ILE A 353 -5.24 20.08 -15.26
C ILE A 353 -5.27 21.58 -14.97
N ASN A 354 -4.86 22.42 -15.93
CA ASN A 354 -4.92 23.88 -15.84
C ASN A 354 -6.25 24.50 -16.32
N GLN A 355 -7.29 23.71 -16.57
CA GLN A 355 -8.59 24.24 -17.00
C GLN A 355 -9.08 25.30 -16.00
N ASN A 356 -9.40 26.50 -16.49
CA ASN A 356 -9.94 27.62 -15.70
C ASN A 356 -9.06 28.07 -14.51
N TYR A 357 -7.76 27.74 -14.53
CA TYR A 357 -6.84 28.10 -13.45
C TYR A 357 -6.71 29.61 -13.29
N ASP A 358 -6.61 30.34 -14.41
CA ASP A 358 -6.39 31.79 -14.45
C ASP A 358 -7.55 32.60 -13.86
N ILE A 359 -8.76 32.04 -13.86
CA ILE A 359 -9.97 32.68 -13.31
C ILE A 359 -10.36 32.12 -11.94
N GLY A 360 -9.56 31.20 -11.39
CA GLY A 360 -9.81 30.59 -10.07
C GLY A 360 -11.03 29.66 -10.03
N GLU A 361 -11.44 29.13 -11.19
CA GLU A 361 -12.58 28.20 -11.32
C GLU A 361 -12.14 26.79 -11.74
N ASN A 362 -10.87 26.46 -11.47
CA ASN A 362 -10.37 25.11 -11.70
C ASN A 362 -11.08 24.12 -10.74
N PRO A 363 -11.70 23.04 -11.25
CA PRO A 363 -12.47 22.09 -10.43
C PRO A 363 -11.70 21.48 -9.27
N ARG A 364 -10.41 21.12 -9.46
CA ARG A 364 -9.57 20.56 -8.38
C ARG A 364 -9.16 21.62 -7.37
N GLN A 365 -8.90 22.85 -7.80
CA GLN A 365 -8.62 23.94 -6.87
C GLN A 365 -9.84 24.32 -6.03
N LEU A 366 -11.04 24.33 -6.65
CA LEU A 366 -12.30 24.52 -5.92
C LEU A 366 -12.53 23.36 -4.94
N GLU A 367 -12.33 22.12 -5.37
CA GLU A 367 -12.44 20.94 -4.49
C GLU A 367 -11.50 21.05 -3.28
N LYS A 368 -10.22 21.34 -3.50
CA LYS A 368 -9.22 21.53 -2.44
C LYS A 368 -9.61 22.68 -1.50
N SER A 369 -9.89 23.86 -2.04
CA SER A 369 -10.14 25.07 -1.23
C SER A 369 -11.45 25.00 -0.45
N GLN A 370 -12.52 24.47 -1.04
CA GLN A 370 -13.81 24.32 -0.36
C GLN A 370 -13.76 23.24 0.72
N ILE A 371 -13.01 22.15 0.53
CA ILE A 371 -12.81 21.17 1.60
C ILE A 371 -12.00 21.78 2.76
N VAL A 372 -10.98 22.59 2.47
CA VAL A 372 -10.26 23.35 3.52
C VAL A 372 -11.19 24.32 4.25
N GLN A 373 -12.06 25.03 3.52
CA GLN A 373 -13.05 25.92 4.13
C GLN A 373 -14.04 25.16 5.03
N LEU A 374 -14.54 24.01 4.58
CA LEU A 374 -15.39 23.14 5.41
C LEU A 374 -14.65 22.64 6.66
N ALA A 375 -13.41 22.20 6.50
CA ALA A 375 -12.57 21.77 7.62
C ALA A 375 -12.38 22.91 8.64
N ASN A 376 -12.17 24.14 8.17
CA ASN A 376 -12.06 25.33 8.99
C ASN A 376 -13.37 25.67 9.72
N THR A 377 -14.52 25.55 9.05
CA THR A 377 -15.84 25.74 9.69
C THR A 377 -16.05 24.72 10.80
N ILE A 378 -15.71 23.46 10.57
CA ILE A 378 -15.78 22.39 11.58
C ILE A 378 -14.81 22.67 12.74
N ALA A 379 -13.57 23.10 12.45
CA ALA A 379 -12.59 23.47 13.47
C ALA A 379 -13.15 24.56 14.39
N LYS A 380 -13.70 25.63 13.81
CA LYS A 380 -14.28 26.77 14.54
C LYS A 380 -15.46 26.38 15.42
N ILE A 381 -16.36 25.53 14.91
CA ILE A 381 -17.60 25.17 15.62
C ILE A 381 -17.33 24.14 16.72
N PHE A 382 -16.52 23.11 16.45
CA PHE A 382 -16.42 21.95 17.34
C PHE A 382 -15.16 21.92 18.20
N PHE A 383 -14.07 22.58 17.80
CA PHE A 383 -12.76 22.33 18.40
C PHE A 383 -12.07 23.59 18.97
N ILE A 384 -12.09 24.71 18.25
CA ILE A 384 -11.44 25.95 18.68
C ILE A 384 -12.09 26.49 19.96
N GLY A 385 -11.30 26.60 21.02
CA GLY A 385 -11.79 27.03 22.35
C GLY A 385 -12.68 26.01 23.07
N ALA A 386 -12.84 24.80 22.52
CA ALA A 386 -13.67 23.73 23.07
C ALA A 386 -12.87 22.47 23.44
N TYR A 387 -11.92 22.07 22.60
CA TYR A 387 -11.08 20.91 22.84
C TYR A 387 -9.89 21.26 23.74
N ASP A 388 -9.52 20.31 24.60
CA ASP A 388 -8.48 20.45 25.61
C ASP A 388 -7.42 19.37 25.36
N PHE A 389 -6.21 19.78 25.01
CA PHE A 389 -5.12 18.88 24.66
C PHE A 389 -4.52 18.17 25.89
N ASP A 390 -4.66 18.74 27.08
CA ASP A 390 -4.16 18.13 28.32
C ASP A 390 -5.06 16.96 28.74
N ILE A 391 -6.37 17.06 28.48
CA ILE A 391 -7.32 15.98 28.69
C ILE A 391 -7.20 14.92 27.59
N GLY A 392 -7.12 15.35 26.33
CA GLY A 392 -7.05 14.47 25.16
C GLY A 392 -8.34 13.68 24.89
N ALA A 393 -8.39 12.96 23.77
CA ALA A 393 -9.57 12.20 23.34
C ALA A 393 -9.59 10.75 23.87
N ASN A 394 -8.46 10.26 24.37
CA ASN A 394 -8.31 8.86 24.73
C ASN A 394 -9.20 8.46 25.92
N LYS A 395 -10.02 7.41 25.71
CA LYS A 395 -10.91 6.82 26.73
C LYS A 395 -11.81 7.83 27.44
N ILE A 396 -12.25 8.89 26.75
CA ILE A 396 -13.05 9.96 27.37
C ILE A 396 -14.30 9.44 28.10
N GLU A 397 -14.95 8.42 27.55
CA GLU A 397 -16.16 7.83 28.16
C GLU A 397 -15.83 7.02 29.41
N ASP A 398 -14.65 6.40 29.49
CA ASP A 398 -14.21 5.73 30.73
C ASP A 398 -13.89 6.77 31.81
N LYS A 399 -13.23 7.88 31.45
CA LYS A 399 -12.96 9.00 32.35
C LYS A 399 -14.27 9.56 32.93
N LEU A 400 -15.26 9.77 32.06
CA LEU A 400 -16.59 10.23 32.45
C LEU A 400 -17.27 9.27 33.44
N ARG A 401 -17.20 7.95 33.18
CA ARG A 401 -17.76 6.93 34.09
C ARG A 401 -17.05 6.83 35.42
N ARG A 402 -15.76 7.19 35.48
CA ARG A 402 -14.97 7.27 36.72
C ARG A 402 -15.25 8.54 37.54
N GLY A 403 -16.05 9.46 37.01
CA GLY A 403 -16.35 10.73 37.66
C GLY A 403 -15.21 11.76 37.54
N GLU A 404 -14.33 11.61 36.55
CA GLU A 404 -13.35 12.65 36.23
C GLU A 404 -14.07 13.89 35.67
N ASP A 405 -13.56 15.08 36.02
CA ASP A 405 -14.13 16.35 35.54
C ASP A 405 -13.76 16.57 34.07
N VAL A 406 -14.77 16.54 33.20
CA VAL A 406 -14.64 16.76 31.76
C VAL A 406 -15.65 17.83 31.37
N SER A 407 -15.16 18.94 30.82
CA SER A 407 -16.07 20.00 30.39
C SER A 407 -16.99 19.55 29.26
N ASP A 408 -18.23 20.02 29.27
CA ASP A 408 -19.23 19.77 28.23
C ASP A 408 -18.74 20.09 26.82
N LYS A 409 -17.96 21.17 26.69
CA LYS A 409 -17.35 21.60 25.43
C LYS A 409 -16.34 20.58 24.92
N HIS A 410 -15.48 20.09 25.80
CA HIS A 410 -14.51 19.05 25.46
C HIS A 410 -15.20 17.73 25.11
N LEU A 411 -16.20 17.32 25.91
CA LEU A 411 -16.94 16.08 25.68
C LEU A 411 -17.64 16.09 24.32
N ARG A 412 -18.24 17.22 23.93
CA ARG A 412 -18.82 17.42 22.60
C ARG A 412 -17.78 17.28 21.50
N ALA A 413 -16.64 17.96 21.63
CA ALA A 413 -15.57 17.91 20.65
C ALA A 413 -15.11 16.46 20.37
N VAL A 414 -14.93 15.65 21.43
CA VAL A 414 -14.51 14.24 21.29
C VAL A 414 -15.62 13.34 20.73
N ARG A 415 -16.88 13.56 21.13
CA ARG A 415 -17.99 12.73 20.63
C ARG A 415 -18.27 12.98 19.16
N VAL A 416 -18.19 14.23 18.70
CA VAL A 416 -18.35 14.59 17.30
C VAL A 416 -17.18 14.09 16.44
N SER A 417 -15.96 14.01 17.00
CA SER A 417 -14.78 13.57 16.25
C SER A 417 -14.73 12.06 15.97
N ARG A 418 -15.64 11.27 16.53
CA ARG A 418 -15.76 9.83 16.23
C ARG A 418 -16.05 9.64 14.74
N GLU A 419 -15.34 8.71 14.11
CA GLU A 419 -15.41 8.43 12.67
C GLU A 419 -16.85 8.27 12.18
N GLU A 420 -17.62 7.43 12.86
CA GLU A 420 -19.00 7.12 12.52
C GLU A 420 -19.98 8.28 12.73
N VAL A 421 -19.70 9.17 13.70
CA VAL A 421 -20.52 10.35 13.99
C VAL A 421 -20.24 11.42 12.94
N LEU A 422 -18.96 11.76 12.78
CA LEU A 422 -18.50 12.77 11.83
C LEU A 422 -18.89 12.42 10.40
N TYR A 423 -18.80 11.15 10.01
CA TYR A 423 -19.28 10.66 8.72
C TYR A 423 -20.75 11.05 8.48
N ASN A 424 -21.61 10.78 9.46
CA ASN A 424 -23.03 11.06 9.33
C ASN A 424 -23.34 12.56 9.38
N ILE A 425 -22.61 13.35 10.18
CA ILE A 425 -22.74 14.83 10.16
C ILE A 425 -22.36 15.38 8.78
N LEU A 426 -21.24 14.93 8.21
CA LEU A 426 -20.80 15.36 6.88
C LEU A 426 -21.73 14.87 5.76
N ARG A 427 -22.46 13.77 5.97
CA ARG A 427 -23.52 13.36 5.06
C ARG A 427 -24.64 14.39 4.97
N TYR A 428 -25.06 14.99 6.09
CA TYR A 428 -26.03 16.09 6.09
C TYR A 428 -25.49 17.33 5.36
N VAL A 429 -24.18 17.63 5.48
CA VAL A 429 -23.54 18.70 4.68
C VAL A 429 -23.60 18.38 3.18
N ARG A 430 -23.26 17.15 2.77
CA ARG A 430 -23.36 16.72 1.37
C ARG A 430 -24.78 16.85 0.84
N ASP A 431 -25.76 16.36 1.60
CA ASP A 431 -27.17 16.35 1.20
C ASP A 431 -27.74 17.78 1.12
N LEU A 432 -27.30 18.69 2.01
CA LEU A 432 -27.59 20.12 1.94
C LEU A 432 -27.07 20.75 0.64
N VAL A 433 -25.80 20.53 0.32
CA VAL A 433 -25.17 21.08 -0.89
C VAL A 433 -25.89 20.57 -2.14
N LYS A 434 -26.19 19.27 -2.19
CA LYS A 434 -26.94 18.66 -3.29
C LYS A 434 -28.33 19.27 -3.44
N GLN A 435 -29.07 19.41 -2.34
CA GLN A 435 -30.40 20.00 -2.33
C GLN A 435 -30.35 21.47 -2.78
N TYR A 436 -29.35 22.24 -2.34
CA TYR A 436 -29.18 23.64 -2.72
C TYR A 436 -29.04 23.83 -4.23
N PHE A 437 -28.19 23.02 -4.88
CA PHE A 437 -28.03 23.06 -6.32
C PHE A 437 -29.30 22.59 -7.05
N LEU A 438 -29.93 21.51 -6.57
CA LEU A 438 -31.16 20.99 -7.16
C LEU A 438 -32.31 22.02 -7.12
N MET A 439 -32.47 22.73 -6.00
CA MET A 439 -33.48 23.79 -5.86
C MET A 439 -33.23 24.98 -6.80
N ARG A 440 -31.99 25.16 -7.27
CA ARG A 440 -31.61 26.16 -8.27
C ARG A 440 -31.64 25.62 -9.71
N GLY A 441 -32.19 24.42 -9.91
CA GLY A 441 -32.30 23.77 -11.22
C GLY A 441 -30.99 23.19 -11.75
N GLN A 442 -29.97 23.06 -10.91
CA GLN A 442 -28.68 22.49 -11.28
C GLN A 442 -28.60 21.04 -10.81
N VAL A 443 -28.44 20.12 -11.76
CA VAL A 443 -28.23 18.70 -11.48
C VAL A 443 -26.73 18.43 -11.49
N ILE A 444 -26.16 18.17 -10.32
CA ILE A 444 -24.72 17.94 -10.11
C ILE A 444 -24.55 16.57 -9.45
N GLU A 445 -23.59 15.80 -9.93
CA GLU A 445 -23.24 14.49 -9.35
C GLU A 445 -22.59 14.66 -7.97
N ASP A 446 -22.80 13.69 -7.06
CA ASP A 446 -22.28 13.78 -5.69
C ASP A 446 -20.76 13.98 -5.64
N VAL A 447 -20.04 13.35 -6.57
CA VAL A 447 -18.58 13.43 -6.70
C VAL A 447 -18.09 14.77 -7.25
N GLU A 448 -18.98 15.63 -7.76
CA GLU A 448 -18.67 16.93 -8.36
C GLU A 448 -19.09 18.09 -7.46
N LEU A 449 -19.85 17.86 -6.38
CA LEU A 449 -20.41 18.92 -5.55
C LEU A 449 -19.35 19.97 -5.13
N PHE A 450 -18.21 19.54 -4.61
CA PHE A 450 -17.13 20.44 -4.17
C PHE A 450 -16.28 20.99 -5.31
N GLN A 451 -16.53 20.59 -6.55
CA GLN A 451 -15.89 21.11 -7.76
C GLN A 451 -16.60 22.35 -8.31
N HIS A 452 -17.79 22.67 -7.77
CA HIS A 452 -18.55 23.87 -8.09
C HIS A 452 -18.44 24.89 -6.95
N LYS A 453 -18.24 26.16 -7.32
CA LYS A 453 -18.10 27.25 -6.34
C LYS A 453 -19.39 27.44 -5.54
N PHE A 454 -19.29 27.34 -4.22
CA PHE A 454 -20.35 27.60 -3.28
C PHE A 454 -20.53 29.11 -3.12
N THR A 455 -21.78 29.51 -3.01
CA THR A 455 -22.15 30.89 -2.69
C THR A 455 -21.98 31.15 -1.19
N ASP A 456 -21.87 32.42 -0.80
CA ASP A 456 -21.86 32.80 0.61
C ASP A 456 -23.14 32.37 1.35
N GLU A 457 -24.27 32.32 0.64
CA GLU A 457 -25.54 31.81 1.16
C GLU A 457 -25.42 30.33 1.53
N LEU A 458 -24.88 29.50 0.63
CA LEU A 458 -24.69 28.08 0.91
C LEU A 458 -23.71 27.86 2.08
N TRP A 459 -22.63 28.64 2.15
CA TRP A 459 -21.71 28.57 3.29
C TRP A 459 -22.38 28.93 4.62
N LYS A 460 -23.23 29.95 4.64
CA LYS A 460 -24.03 30.29 5.83
C LYS A 460 -24.98 29.16 6.21
N MET A 461 -25.65 28.52 5.25
CA MET A 461 -26.51 27.36 5.52
C MET A 461 -25.72 26.18 6.12
N ILE A 462 -24.51 25.91 5.61
CA ILE A 462 -23.61 24.87 6.16
C ILE A 462 -23.20 25.22 7.60
N GLU A 463 -22.85 26.49 7.86
CA GLU A 463 -22.48 26.96 9.20
C GLU A 463 -23.65 26.84 10.18
N CYS A 464 -24.87 27.25 9.79
CA CYS A 464 -26.08 27.07 10.58
C CYS A 464 -26.34 25.58 10.88
N LEU A 465 -26.24 24.72 9.87
CA LEU A 465 -26.41 23.27 10.01
C LEU A 465 -25.45 22.69 11.04
N LEU A 466 -24.16 23.00 10.93
CA LEU A 466 -23.15 22.48 11.84
C LEU A 466 -23.31 23.06 13.25
N THR A 467 -23.69 24.33 13.37
CA THR A 467 -23.94 24.99 14.66
C THR A 467 -25.12 24.34 15.37
N ASN A 468 -26.26 24.19 14.70
CA ASN A 468 -27.45 23.54 15.23
C ASN A 468 -27.18 22.07 15.62
N ILE A 469 -26.39 21.34 14.83
CA ILE A 469 -25.93 20.00 15.21
C ILE A 469 -25.08 20.07 16.48
N SER A 470 -24.16 21.02 16.60
CA SER A 470 -23.30 21.16 17.77
C SER A 470 -24.08 21.43 19.06
N GLU A 471 -25.24 22.08 18.97
CA GLU A 471 -26.07 22.43 20.12
C GLU A 471 -26.97 21.28 20.61
N LEU A 472 -26.99 20.15 19.90
CA LEU A 472 -27.79 19.00 20.32
C LEU A 472 -27.39 18.53 21.73
N PRO A 473 -28.35 18.38 22.67
CA PRO A 473 -28.06 18.05 24.06
C PRO A 473 -27.46 16.64 24.24
N LEU A 474 -27.55 15.78 23.22
CA LEU A 474 -27.01 14.43 23.25
C LEU A 474 -25.49 14.42 23.50
N TRP A 475 -24.77 15.43 23.01
CA TRP A 475 -23.31 15.48 23.10
C TRP A 475 -22.83 15.62 24.53
N ILE A 476 -23.59 16.34 25.36
CA ILE A 476 -23.26 16.61 26.76
C ILE A 476 -24.03 15.67 27.70
N ASN A 477 -24.87 14.77 27.20
CA ASN A 477 -25.59 13.85 28.06
C ASN A 477 -24.65 12.75 28.59
N HIS A 478 -24.32 12.82 29.88
CA HIS A 478 -23.42 11.87 30.55
C HIS A 478 -24.03 10.46 30.64
N GLN A 479 -25.36 10.33 30.72
CA GLN A 479 -26.04 9.04 30.85
C GLN A 479 -25.87 8.17 29.59
N LEU A 480 -25.59 8.78 28.44
CA LEU A 480 -25.36 8.09 27.17
C LEU A 480 -23.97 7.46 27.05
N SER A 481 -23.08 7.70 28.02
CA SER A 481 -21.70 7.22 27.99
C SER A 481 -21.56 5.70 27.92
N GLY A 482 -22.37 4.99 28.71
CA GLY A 482 -22.33 3.52 28.78
C GLY A 482 -23.16 2.81 27.71
N THR A 483 -24.14 3.51 27.12
CA THR A 483 -25.09 2.94 26.15
C THR A 483 -24.71 3.35 24.72
N VAL A 484 -24.98 4.59 24.34
CA VAL A 484 -24.82 5.08 22.97
C VAL A 484 -23.35 5.27 22.60
N PHE A 485 -22.54 5.73 23.54
CA PHE A 485 -21.13 6.08 23.31
C PHE A 485 -20.14 5.03 23.84
N GLY A 486 -20.60 3.91 24.39
CA GLY A 486 -19.77 2.94 25.13
C GLY A 486 -18.77 2.14 24.30
N GLY A 487 -19.00 2.01 22.98
CA GLY A 487 -18.12 1.28 22.07
C GLY A 487 -18.04 1.94 20.68
N LYS A 488 -17.13 1.44 19.84
CA LYS A 488 -17.07 1.86 18.43
C LYS A 488 -18.29 1.30 17.69
N GLN A 489 -19.03 2.17 17.03
CA GLN A 489 -20.21 1.81 16.25
C GLN A 489 -19.92 1.89 14.75
N ASP A 490 -20.81 1.34 13.92
CA ASP A 490 -20.74 1.49 12.46
C ASP A 490 -21.46 2.77 12.00
N HIS A 491 -21.29 3.14 10.72
CA HIS A 491 -21.93 4.34 10.16
C HIS A 491 -23.46 4.24 10.17
N GLU A 492 -24.00 3.04 9.99
CA GLU A 492 -25.44 2.81 9.90
C GLU A 492 -26.12 2.97 11.28
N TYR A 493 -25.40 2.73 12.38
CA TYR A 493 -25.89 2.98 13.74
C TYR A 493 -26.23 4.45 13.97
N TRP A 494 -25.31 5.37 13.66
CA TRP A 494 -25.53 6.80 13.81
C TRP A 494 -26.49 7.38 12.79
N LYS A 495 -26.53 6.80 11.59
CA LYS A 495 -27.57 7.10 10.61
C LYS A 495 -28.96 6.87 11.19
N ILE A 496 -29.21 5.68 11.76
CA ILE A 496 -30.50 5.33 12.35
C ILE A 496 -30.86 6.28 13.49
N ILE A 497 -29.90 6.63 14.34
CA ILE A 497 -30.10 7.62 15.42
C ILE A 497 -30.54 8.97 14.85
N PHE A 498 -29.86 9.48 13.83
CA PHE A 498 -30.21 10.77 13.25
C PHE A 498 -31.56 10.73 12.50
N GLU A 499 -31.90 9.62 11.84
CA GLU A 499 -33.14 9.49 11.06
C GLU A 499 -34.38 9.12 11.88
N THR A 500 -34.20 8.52 13.07
CA THR A 500 -35.32 8.03 13.89
C THR A 500 -35.36 8.60 15.30
N GLY A 501 -34.26 9.18 15.77
CA GLY A 501 -34.06 9.63 17.13
C GLY A 501 -33.79 8.49 18.14
N LYS A 502 -33.71 7.24 17.68
CA LYS A 502 -33.48 6.05 18.52
C LYS A 502 -32.29 5.24 18.03
N ASP A 503 -31.65 4.51 18.93
CA ASP A 503 -30.64 3.52 18.53
C ASP A 503 -31.28 2.22 18.00
N ARG A 504 -30.43 1.27 17.54
CA ARG A 504 -30.89 -0.04 17.04
C ARG A 504 -31.63 -0.89 18.07
N PHE A 505 -31.47 -0.60 19.35
CA PHE A 505 -32.11 -1.31 20.46
C PHE A 505 -33.36 -0.58 20.98
N GLY A 506 -33.74 0.53 20.35
CA GLY A 506 -34.93 1.33 20.69
C GLY A 506 -34.71 2.34 21.82
N ILE A 507 -33.47 2.55 22.28
CA ILE A 507 -33.13 3.58 23.26
C ILE A 507 -33.34 4.96 22.63
N GLN A 508 -34.08 5.84 23.31
CA GLN A 508 -34.29 7.21 22.86
C GLN A 508 -33.01 8.04 23.03
N VAL A 509 -32.47 8.57 21.94
CA VAL A 509 -31.23 9.38 21.93
C VAL A 509 -31.52 10.85 21.63
N LEU A 510 -32.42 11.13 20.69
CA LEU A 510 -32.88 12.47 20.33
C LEU A 510 -34.39 12.59 20.60
N ALA A 511 -34.91 13.77 20.95
CA ALA A 511 -36.36 13.94 21.15
C ALA A 511 -37.18 13.74 19.86
N LYS A 512 -36.60 14.09 18.72
CA LYS A 512 -37.15 13.90 17.37
C LYS A 512 -36.02 13.58 16.38
N PRO A 513 -36.32 12.94 15.24
CA PRO A 513 -35.38 12.82 14.13
C PRO A 513 -34.79 14.17 13.72
N LEU A 514 -33.56 14.16 13.21
CA LEU A 514 -32.98 15.35 12.58
C LEU A 514 -33.71 15.62 11.26
N ASN A 515 -34.07 16.89 11.06
CA ASN A 515 -34.67 17.36 9.82
C ASN A 515 -33.73 18.39 9.19
N LEU A 516 -33.34 18.15 7.94
CA LEU A 516 -32.37 19.00 7.25
C LEU A 516 -32.83 20.47 7.12
N LEU A 517 -34.13 20.70 6.89
CA LEU A 517 -34.68 22.06 6.79
C LEU A 517 -34.70 22.77 8.15
N GLU A 518 -34.96 22.06 9.24
CA GLU A 518 -34.90 22.64 10.58
C GLU A 518 -33.46 23.00 10.98
N LEU A 519 -32.47 22.24 10.50
CA LEU A 519 -31.06 22.47 10.83
C LEU A 519 -30.45 23.69 10.14
N ILE A 520 -31.05 24.21 9.06
CA ILE A 520 -30.52 25.37 8.32
C ILE A 520 -31.17 26.70 8.70
N HIS A 521 -32.01 26.71 9.74
CA HIS A 521 -32.75 27.88 10.23
C HIS A 521 -32.35 28.29 11.64
#